data_AF-X8DQ99-F1
#
_entry.id   AF-X8DQ99-F1
#
_cell.length_a   1.000
_cell.length_b   1.000
_cell.length_c   1.000
_cell.angle_alpha   90.00
_cell.angle_beta   90.00
_cell.angle_gamma   90.00
#
_symmetry.space_group_name_H-M   'P 1'
#
loop_
_entity.id
_entity.type
_entity.pdbx_description
1 polymer ?
#
loop_
_entity_poly.entity_id
_entity_poly.type
_entity_poly.pdbx_seq_one_letter_code
_entity_poly.pdbx_strand_id
1 'polypeptide(L)'
;MHGLVGDPLFCDLLANQHLHLEHEVDVERVAEVKQISNVAVMSIAESIERTLPEIGRKGSLDILVAGFSLAAMLWQIAHPPEGLEHDYRSEPGVPPDWSLDFEPALTRLLTATCIGIVEQKH
;
A
#
# COMPACT_ATOMS: atom_id res chain seq x y z
N MET A 1 3.16 -16.82 -5.84
CA MET A 1 2.63 -15.79 -4.92
C MET A 1 2.89 -14.47 -5.58
N HIS A 2 1.83 -13.80 -6.04
CA HIS A 2 1.96 -12.48 -6.66
C HIS A 2 2.08 -11.44 -5.54
N GLY A 3 3.03 -10.51 -5.64
CA GLY A 3 3.11 -9.36 -4.73
C GLY A 3 1.99 -8.34 -5.03
N LEU A 4 2.02 -7.17 -4.40
CA LEU A 4 1.02 -6.11 -4.58
C LEU A 4 0.75 -5.77 -6.06
N VAL A 5 1.79 -5.75 -6.89
CA VAL A 5 1.72 -5.50 -8.34
C VAL A 5 0.86 -6.53 -9.09
N GLY A 6 0.88 -7.79 -8.64
CA GLY A 6 0.12 -8.85 -9.30
C GLY A 6 -1.20 -9.18 -8.60
N ASP A 7 -1.67 -8.34 -7.68
CA ASP A 7 -2.97 -8.48 -7.02
C ASP A 7 -3.76 -7.16 -7.03
N PRO A 8 -4.31 -6.75 -8.19
CA PRO A 8 -5.15 -5.57 -8.36
C PRO A 8 -6.30 -5.47 -7.36
N LEU A 9 -7.05 -6.57 -7.21
CA LEU A 9 -8.22 -6.63 -6.35
C LEU A 9 -7.84 -6.40 -4.89
N PHE A 10 -6.71 -6.95 -4.43
CA PHE A 10 -6.23 -6.68 -3.08
C PHE A 10 -5.89 -5.20 -2.88
N CYS A 11 -5.28 -4.53 -3.85
CA CYS A 11 -5.00 -3.09 -3.77
C CYS A 11 -6.29 -2.25 -3.71
N ASP A 12 -7.31 -2.60 -4.49
CA ASP A 12 -8.64 -1.98 -4.40
C ASP A 12 -9.28 -2.20 -3.03
N LEU A 13 -9.22 -3.42 -2.50
CA LEU A 13 -9.77 -3.74 -1.18
C LEU A 13 -9.05 -2.99 -0.05
N LEU A 14 -7.73 -2.80 -0.14
CA LEU A 14 -6.97 -2.01 0.84
C LEU A 14 -7.47 -0.55 0.92
N ALA A 15 -7.78 0.06 -0.23
CA ALA A 15 -8.34 1.41 -0.29
C ALA A 15 -9.75 1.46 0.30
N ASN A 16 -10.58 0.47 -0.03
CA ASN A 16 -11.98 0.43 0.36
C ASN A 16 -12.22 -0.05 1.80
N GLN A 17 -11.27 -0.76 2.41
CA GLN A 17 -11.43 -1.29 3.77
C GLN A 17 -11.76 -0.18 4.78
N HIS A 18 -11.04 0.94 4.73
CA HIS A 18 -11.23 2.04 5.68
C HIS A 18 -12.47 2.88 5.37
N LEU A 19 -12.90 2.91 4.10
CA LEU A 19 -14.01 3.76 3.65
C LEU A 19 -15.36 3.06 3.75
N HIS A 20 -15.44 1.78 3.40
CA HIS A 20 -16.70 1.03 3.31
C HIS A 20 -16.84 0.00 4.42
N LEU A 21 -15.85 -0.89 4.61
CA LEU A 21 -15.99 -2.00 5.58
C LEU A 21 -16.23 -1.47 6.99
N GLU A 22 -15.50 -0.44 7.42
CA GLU A 22 -15.59 0.09 8.79
C GLU A 22 -16.85 0.95 9.05
N HIS A 23 -17.55 1.38 8.00
CA HIS A 23 -18.70 2.30 8.12
C HIS A 23 -20.05 1.67 7.73
N GLU A 24 -20.05 0.67 6.84
CA GLU A 24 -21.27 0.12 6.23
C GLU A 24 -21.61 -1.29 6.72
N VAL A 25 -20.77 -1.88 7.58
CA VAL A 25 -20.90 -3.25 8.06
C VAL A 25 -20.98 -3.28 9.58
N ASP A 26 -21.67 -4.28 10.11
CA ASP A 26 -21.79 -4.55 11.53
C ASP A 26 -20.41 -4.66 12.23
N VAL A 27 -20.30 -4.08 13.42
CA VAL A 27 -19.05 -4.02 14.20
C VAL A 27 -18.50 -5.41 14.54
N GLU A 28 -19.36 -6.40 14.79
CA GLU A 28 -18.91 -7.77 15.04
C GLU A 28 -18.21 -8.34 13.81
N ARG A 29 -18.72 -8.05 12.62
CA ARG A 29 -18.14 -8.50 11.36
C ARG A 29 -16.82 -7.78 11.04
N VAL A 30 -16.74 -6.48 11.35
CA VAL A 30 -15.47 -5.71 11.26
C VAL A 30 -14.42 -6.31 12.19
N ALA A 31 -14.80 -6.67 13.42
CA ALA A 31 -13.90 -7.28 14.40
C ALA A 31 -13.35 -8.64 13.94
N GLU A 32 -14.21 -9.50 13.37
CA GLU A 32 -13.79 -10.78 12.79
C GLU A 32 -12.75 -10.60 11.68
N VAL A 33 -12.99 -9.68 10.74
CA VAL A 33 -12.06 -9.39 9.65
C VAL A 33 -10.73 -8.88 10.21
N LYS A 34 -10.76 -7.94 11.15
CA LYS A 34 -9.52 -7.43 11.78
C LYS A 34 -8.75 -8.52 12.50
N GLN A 35 -9.42 -9.44 13.19
CA GLN A 35 -8.76 -10.54 13.89
C GLN A 35 -8.01 -11.47 12.91
N ILE A 36 -8.64 -11.83 11.80
CA ILE A 36 -8.03 -12.68 10.76
C ILE A 36 -6.87 -11.93 10.09
N SER A 37 -7.11 -10.68 9.68
CA SER A 37 -6.09 -9.85 9.01
C SER A 37 -4.87 -9.59 9.89
N ASN A 38 -5.05 -9.40 11.21
CA ASN A 38 -3.95 -9.18 12.14
C ASN A 38 -2.94 -10.33 12.15
N VAL A 39 -3.38 -11.58 11.99
CA VAL A 39 -2.45 -12.73 11.91
C VAL A 39 -1.56 -12.63 10.68
N ALA A 40 -2.14 -12.30 9.52
CA ALA A 40 -1.40 -12.12 8.28
C ALA A 40 -0.45 -10.91 8.37
N VAL A 41 -0.93 -9.77 8.87
CA VAL A 41 -0.15 -8.54 9.11
C VAL A 41 1.08 -8.85 9.96
N MET A 42 0.91 -9.55 11.08
CA MET A 42 2.02 -9.85 11.98
C MET A 42 3.04 -10.80 11.35
N SER A 43 2.59 -11.80 10.59
CA SER A 43 3.45 -12.73 9.84
C SER A 43 4.29 -12.01 8.76
N ILE A 44 3.69 -11.03 8.07
CA ILE A 44 4.43 -10.20 7.10
C ILE A 44 5.48 -9.34 7.83
N ALA A 45 5.10 -8.67 8.92
CA ALA A 45 6.03 -7.85 9.69
C ALA A 45 7.21 -8.68 10.26
N GLU A 46 6.97 -9.91 10.72
CA GLU A 46 8.03 -10.84 11.14
C GLU A 46 8.96 -11.22 9.97
N SER A 47 8.40 -11.44 8.78
CA SER A 47 9.17 -11.75 7.59
C SER A 47 10.03 -10.57 7.13
N ILE A 48 9.50 -9.35 7.23
CA ILE A 48 10.25 -8.10 6.96
C ILE A 48 11.40 -7.99 7.96
N GLU A 49 11.13 -8.12 9.26
CA GLU A 49 12.15 -8.04 10.32
C GLU A 49 13.27 -9.07 10.14
N ARG A 50 12.92 -10.30 9.75
CA ARG A 50 13.91 -11.35 9.47
C ARG A 50 14.78 -11.02 8.25
N THR A 51 14.23 -10.32 7.27
CA THR A 51 14.92 -10.02 6.00
C THR A 51 15.81 -8.78 6.13
N LEU A 52 15.37 -7.80 6.94
CA LEU A 52 16.10 -6.57 7.22
C LEU A 52 16.15 -6.35 8.73
N PRO A 53 17.04 -7.06 9.47
CA PRO A 53 17.09 -6.96 10.93
C PRO A 53 17.42 -5.54 11.43
N GLU A 54 18.11 -4.73 10.62
CA GLU A 54 18.58 -3.40 10.96
C GLU A 54 17.43 -2.44 11.30
N ILE A 55 16.25 -2.60 10.69
CA ILE A 55 15.08 -1.76 10.99
C ILE A 55 14.34 -2.21 12.27
N GLY A 56 14.49 -3.47 12.68
CA GLY A 56 13.83 -4.07 13.85
C GLY A 56 12.29 -4.09 13.78
N ARG A 57 11.66 -4.57 14.85
CA ARG A 57 10.20 -4.77 14.90
C ARG A 57 9.36 -3.54 14.54
N LYS A 58 9.67 -2.39 15.16
CA LYS A 58 8.93 -1.14 14.93
C LYS A 58 9.04 -0.70 13.46
N GLY A 59 10.26 -0.66 12.92
CA GLY A 59 10.48 -0.31 11.51
C GLY A 59 9.79 -1.29 10.55
N SER A 60 9.70 -2.57 10.91
CA SER A 60 9.00 -3.58 10.11
C SER A 60 7.49 -3.33 10.04
N LEU A 61 6.88 -2.90 11.15
CA LEU A 61 5.48 -2.47 11.18
C LEU A 61 5.29 -1.16 10.39
N ASP A 62 6.21 -0.20 10.53
CA ASP A 62 6.15 1.07 9.80
C ASP A 62 6.21 0.85 8.27
N ILE A 63 7.09 -0.03 7.79
CA ILE A 63 7.17 -0.40 6.36
C ILE A 63 5.90 -1.11 5.90
N LEU A 64 5.34 -2.00 6.72
CA LEU A 64 4.11 -2.71 6.37
C LEU A 64 2.94 -1.74 6.19
N VAL A 65 2.77 -0.80 7.12
CA VAL A 65 1.76 0.26 7.04
C VAL A 65 2.00 1.12 5.81
N ALA A 66 3.24 1.57 5.58
CA ALA A 66 3.59 2.34 4.39
C ALA A 66 3.27 1.57 3.10
N GLY A 67 3.60 0.27 3.04
CA GLY A 67 3.30 -0.63 1.94
C GLY A 67 1.82 -0.67 1.60
N PHE A 68 0.97 -0.91 2.59
CA PHE A 68 -0.46 -0.99 2.38
C PHE A 68 -1.07 0.36 1.99
N SER A 69 -0.70 1.44 2.68
CA SER A 69 -1.22 2.78 2.40
C SER A 69 -0.81 3.28 1.01
N LEU A 70 0.46 3.09 0.63
CA LEU A 70 0.96 3.50 -0.67
C LEU A 70 0.36 2.64 -1.79
N ALA A 71 0.28 1.31 -1.60
CA ALA A 71 -0.33 0.45 -2.60
C ALA A 71 -1.80 0.79 -2.84
N ALA A 72 -2.58 0.99 -1.78
CA ALA A 72 -3.97 1.42 -1.87
C ALA A 72 -4.13 2.69 -2.72
N MET A 73 -3.36 3.74 -2.41
CA MET A 73 -3.51 5.03 -3.09
C MET A 73 -2.89 5.06 -4.50
N LEU A 74 -1.68 4.55 -4.67
CA LEU A 74 -0.99 4.56 -5.97
C LEU A 74 -1.73 3.69 -6.99
N TRP A 75 -2.39 2.62 -6.55
CA TRP A 75 -3.20 1.79 -7.43
C TRP A 75 -4.35 2.58 -8.03
N GLN A 76 -5.11 3.32 -7.21
CA GLN A 76 -6.22 4.16 -7.68
C GLN A 76 -5.74 5.29 -8.62
N ILE A 77 -4.55 5.85 -8.37
CA ILE A 77 -3.97 6.89 -9.24
C ILE A 77 -3.56 6.31 -10.60
N ALA A 78 -2.92 5.14 -10.60
CA ALA A 78 -2.42 4.50 -11.82
C ALA A 78 -3.53 3.82 -12.64
N HIS A 79 -4.67 3.46 -12.01
CA HIS A 79 -5.78 2.74 -12.64
C HIS A 79 -7.11 3.44 -12.33
N PRO A 80 -7.36 4.62 -12.94
CA PRO A 80 -8.64 5.31 -12.76
C PRO A 80 -9.81 4.47 -13.31
N PRO A 81 -11.05 4.71 -12.84
CA PRO A 81 -12.24 4.02 -13.35
C PRO A 81 -12.43 4.23 -14.86
N GLU A 82 -13.10 3.28 -15.52
CA GLU A 82 -13.51 3.41 -16.91
C GLU A 82 -14.28 4.73 -17.13
N GLY A 83 -13.88 5.52 -18.14
CA GLY A 83 -14.45 6.84 -18.43
C GLY A 83 -13.84 8.01 -17.66
N LEU A 84 -12.99 7.74 -16.66
CA LEU A 84 -12.08 8.69 -16.01
C LEU A 84 -10.62 8.47 -16.42
N GLU A 85 -10.39 7.60 -17.41
CA GLU A 85 -9.16 7.50 -18.20
C GLU A 85 -8.97 8.80 -19.00
N HIS A 86 -8.77 9.91 -18.28
CA HIS A 86 -8.34 11.13 -18.91
C HIS A 86 -6.95 10.84 -19.48
N ASP A 87 -6.74 11.09 -20.77
CA ASP A 87 -5.40 11.06 -21.34
C ASP A 87 -4.65 12.27 -20.79
N TYR A 88 -4.17 12.17 -19.56
CA TYR A 88 -3.41 13.19 -18.84
C TYR A 88 -2.20 13.68 -19.67
N ARG A 89 -1.72 12.87 -20.62
CA ARG A 89 -0.65 13.24 -21.55
C ARG A 89 -1.08 14.30 -22.57
N SER A 90 -2.37 14.33 -22.89
CA SER A 90 -2.99 15.26 -23.85
C SER A 90 -3.69 16.43 -23.16
N GLU A 91 -3.76 16.45 -21.82
CA GLU A 91 -4.49 17.44 -21.04
C GLU A 91 -3.63 18.70 -20.77
N PRO A 92 -4.02 19.89 -21.27
CA PRO A 92 -3.24 21.10 -21.10
C PRO A 92 -3.07 21.48 -19.63
N GLY A 93 -1.82 21.55 -19.16
CA GLY A 93 -1.49 21.94 -17.78
C GLY A 93 -1.19 20.76 -16.85
N VAL A 94 -1.33 19.52 -17.32
CA VAL A 94 -0.89 18.34 -16.57
C VAL A 94 0.59 18.08 -16.88
N PRO A 95 1.46 17.99 -15.86
CA PRO A 95 2.87 17.69 -16.08
C PRO A 95 3.04 16.35 -16.80
N PRO A 96 3.98 16.22 -17.75
CA PRO A 96 4.26 14.95 -18.42
C PRO A 96 4.60 13.81 -17.46
N ASP A 97 5.17 14.17 -16.30
CA ASP A 97 5.59 13.25 -15.23
C ASP A 97 4.43 12.78 -14.34
N TRP A 98 3.20 13.25 -14.58
CA TRP A 98 2.02 12.87 -13.81
C TRP A 98 1.51 11.45 -14.14
N SER A 99 1.92 10.89 -15.28
CA SER A 99 1.67 9.48 -15.63
C SER A 99 2.43 8.56 -14.68
N LEU A 100 1.76 8.13 -13.60
CA LEU A 100 2.35 7.31 -12.55
C LEU A 100 2.34 5.82 -12.93
N ASP A 101 3.52 5.25 -13.14
CA ASP A 101 3.66 3.79 -13.19
C ASP A 101 3.65 3.20 -11.78
N PHE A 102 2.65 2.37 -11.48
CA PHE A 102 2.39 1.83 -10.13
C PHE A 102 3.60 1.12 -9.51
N GLU A 103 4.12 0.08 -10.17
CA GLU A 103 5.20 -0.74 -9.64
C GLU A 103 6.49 0.08 -9.42
N PRO A 104 7.02 0.82 -10.42
CA PRO A 104 8.19 1.65 -10.21
C PRO A 104 8.02 2.69 -9.10
N ALA A 105 6.83 3.31 -8.98
CA ALA A 105 6.57 4.28 -7.94
C ALA A 105 6.55 3.65 -6.54
N LEU A 106 5.83 2.53 -6.38
CA LEU A 106 5.73 1.81 -5.12
C LEU A 106 7.11 1.33 -4.65
N THR A 107 7.91 0.74 -5.55
CA THR A 107 9.27 0.29 -5.23
C THR A 107 10.16 1.44 -4.77
N ARG A 108 10.14 2.59 -5.47
CA ARG A 108 10.94 3.76 -5.09
C ARG A 108 10.56 4.29 -3.71
N LEU A 109 9.26 4.45 -3.44
CA LEU A 109 8.78 5.00 -2.17
C LEU A 109 9.04 4.07 -0.99
N LEU A 110 8.85 2.76 -1.15
CA LEU A 110 9.18 1.78 -0.11
C LEU A 110 10.68 1.71 0.14
N THR A 111 11.50 1.76 -0.92
CA THR A 111 12.96 1.82 -0.78
C THR A 111 13.39 3.05 0.01
N ALA A 112 12.87 4.23 -0.32
CA ALA A 112 13.14 5.47 0.41
C ALA A 112 12.71 5.38 1.88
N THR A 113 11.56 4.73 2.15
CA THR A 113 11.06 4.49 3.51
C THR A 113 12.01 3.59 4.30
N CYS A 114 12.43 2.46 3.71
CA CYS A 114 13.41 1.55 4.33
C CYS A 114 14.71 2.27 4.68
N ILE A 115 15.27 3.04 3.74
CA ILE A 115 16.50 3.81 3.95
C ILE A 115 16.30 4.81 5.10
N GLY A 116 15.21 5.57 5.08
CA GLY A 116 14.91 6.55 6.12
C GLY A 116 14.82 5.94 7.53
N ILE A 117 14.22 4.74 7.64
CA ILE A 117 14.12 4.02 8.91
C ILE A 117 15.49 3.53 9.40
N VAL A 118 16.34 3.02 8.49
CA VAL A 118 17.70 2.59 8.83
C VAL A 118 18.54 3.76 9.33
N GLU A 119 18.51 4.89 8.62
CA GLU A 119 19.32 6.08 8.95
C GLU A 119 18.87 6.74 10.27
N GLN A 120 17.56 6.77 10.58
CA GLN A 120 17.04 7.33 11.83
C GLN A 120 17.40 6.51 13.08
N LYS A 121 17.90 5.29 12.91
CA LYS A 121 18.29 4.41 14.02
C LYS A 121 19.71 4.69 14.55
N HIS A 122 20.45 5.57 13.87
CA HIS A 122 21.76 6.10 14.25
C HIS A 122 21.66 7.55 14.76
#